data_AF-A0A2V5UYK4-F1
#
_entry.id   AF-A0A2V5UYK4-F1
#
_cell.length_a   1.000
_cell.length_b   1.000
_cell.length_c   1.000
_cell.angle_alpha   90.00
_cell.angle_beta   90.00
_cell.angle_gamma   90.00
#
_symmetry.space_group_name_H-M   'P 1'
#
loop_
_entity.id
_entity.type
_entity.pdbx_description
1 polymer ?
#
loop_
_entity_poly.entity_id
_entity_poly.type
_entity_poly.pdbx_seq_one_letter_code
_entity_poly.pdbx_strand_id
1 'polypeptide(L)'
;MKLLISIAAAIVTLILGFAGGVQFQKMRHAAQDIEHLLQSEQSEQRYATVVSLAALDTLEAGQLDKTKSLLARELAVYHHAFHEREASFPEQQRLAPQIDALSIKSATLKEELQKASK
;
A
#
# COMPACT_ATOMS: atom_id res chain seq x y z
N MET A 1 52.90 32.25 -6.20
CA MET A 1 51.61 32.71 -6.79
C MET A 1 50.90 31.60 -7.57
N LYS A 2 51.54 30.93 -8.54
CA LYS A 2 50.92 29.85 -9.34
C LYS A 2 50.41 28.66 -8.51
N LEU A 3 51.14 28.24 -7.47
CA LEU A 3 50.79 27.10 -6.59
C LEU A 3 49.51 27.35 -5.75
N LEU A 4 49.31 28.58 -5.30
CA LEU A 4 48.12 28.96 -4.50
C LEU A 4 46.84 28.97 -5.36
N ILE A 5 46.95 29.39 -6.62
CA ILE A 5 45.84 29.40 -7.57
C ILE A 5 45.42 27.96 -7.93
N SER A 6 46.37 27.05 -8.13
CA SER A 6 46.06 25.63 -8.41
C SER A 6 45.40 24.92 -7.23
N ILE A 7 45.82 25.22 -5.99
CA ILE A 7 45.21 24.63 -4.79
C ILE A 7 43.78 25.17 -4.60
N ALA A 8 43.58 26.48 -4.79
CA ALA A 8 42.25 27.09 -4.71
C ALA A 8 41.29 26.51 -5.77
N ALA A 9 41.76 26.32 -7.01
CA ALA A 9 40.97 25.69 -8.07
C ALA A 9 40.61 24.24 -7.75
N ALA A 10 41.54 23.45 -7.22
CA ALA A 10 41.28 22.06 -6.83
C ALA A 10 40.21 21.95 -5.73
N ILE A 11 40.27 22.83 -4.72
CA ILE A 11 39.29 22.86 -3.62
C ILE A 11 37.89 23.22 -4.13
N VAL A 12 37.78 24.23 -5.00
CA VAL A 12 36.49 24.62 -5.60
C VAL A 12 35.90 23.48 -6.42
N THR A 13 36.71 22.79 -7.21
CA THR A 13 36.25 21.66 -8.04
C THR A 13 35.81 20.48 -7.17
N LEU A 14 36.52 20.20 -6.07
CA LEU A 14 36.17 19.17 -5.11
C LEU A 14 34.84 19.47 -4.40
N ILE A 15 34.64 20.72 -3.95
CA ILE A 15 33.40 21.16 -3.28
C ILE A 15 32.21 21.09 -4.25
N LEU A 16 32.37 21.53 -5.50
CA LEU A 16 31.33 21.44 -6.52
C LEU A 16 31.00 19.98 -6.87
N GLY A 17 32.01 19.12 -7.01
CA GLY A 17 31.83 17.69 -7.25
C GLY A 17 31.13 16.98 -6.08
N PHE A 18 31.48 17.32 -4.84
CA PHE A 18 30.86 16.77 -3.65
C PHE A 18 29.42 17.25 -3.48
N ALA A 19 29.15 18.55 -3.65
CA ALA A 19 27.80 19.11 -3.59
C ALA A 19 26.89 18.53 -4.68
N GLY A 20 27.41 18.40 -5.91
CA GLY A 20 26.71 17.75 -7.03
C GLY A 20 26.44 16.26 -6.77
N GLY A 21 27.41 15.53 -6.23
CA GLY A 21 27.26 14.13 -5.85
C GLY A 21 26.20 13.90 -4.76
N VAL A 22 26.18 14.75 -3.73
CA VAL A 22 25.17 14.70 -2.66
C VAL A 22 23.76 15.03 -3.18
N GLN A 23 23.62 16.01 -4.07
CA GLN A 23 22.32 16.30 -4.71
C GLN A 23 21.85 15.16 -5.61
N PHE A 24 22.76 14.55 -6.38
CA PHE A 24 22.45 13.40 -7.24
C PHE A 24 21.99 12.19 -6.43
N GLN A 25 22.65 11.90 -5.30
CA GLN A 25 22.27 10.80 -4.41
C GLN A 25 20.89 11.03 -3.77
N LYS A 26 20.58 12.28 -3.36
CA LYS A 26 19.25 12.64 -2.85
C LYS A 26 18.16 12.50 -3.91
N MET A 27 18.41 12.92 -5.15
CA MET A 27 17.45 12.73 -6.25
C MET A 27 17.24 11.25 -6.56
N ARG A 28 18.30 10.42 -6.48
CA ARG A 28 18.18 8.98 -6.71
C ARG A 28 17.32 8.30 -5.64
N HIS A 29 17.49 8.66 -4.37
CA HIS A 29 16.64 8.13 -3.30
C HIS A 29 15.19 8.59 -3.43
N ALA A 30 14.96 9.88 -3.73
CA ALA A 30 13.61 10.37 -3.98
C ALA A 30 12.92 9.66 -5.16
N ALA A 31 13.66 9.37 -6.24
CA ALA A 31 13.12 8.61 -7.37
C ALA A 31 12.77 7.17 -7.00
N GLN A 32 13.60 6.51 -6.18
CA GLN A 32 13.32 5.16 -5.66
C GLN A 32 12.10 5.15 -4.74
N ASP A 33 11.96 6.13 -3.85
CA ASP A 33 10.80 6.25 -2.97
C ASP A 33 9.50 6.46 -3.77
N ILE A 34 9.55 7.30 -4.81
CA ILE A 34 8.42 7.51 -5.73
C ILE A 34 8.10 6.23 -6.50
N GLU A 35 9.10 5.51 -7.00
CA GLU A 35 8.88 4.25 -7.71
C GLU A 35 8.26 3.19 -6.79
N HIS A 36 8.72 3.09 -5.55
CA HIS A 36 8.13 2.20 -4.55
C HIS A 36 6.68 2.55 -4.22
N LEU A 37 6.37 3.84 -4.08
CA LEU A 37 4.99 4.31 -3.86
C LEU A 37 4.09 4.02 -5.06
N LEU A 38 4.58 4.25 -6.29
CA LEU A 38 3.82 3.95 -7.50
C LEU A 38 3.60 2.44 -7.67
N GLN A 39 4.59 1.62 -7.34
CA GLN A 39 4.46 0.16 -7.38
C GLN A 39 3.47 -0.35 -6.33
N SER A 40 3.46 0.22 -5.11
CA SER A 40 2.48 -0.17 -4.09
C SER A 40 1.06 0.19 -4.50
N GLU A 41 0.85 1.42 -5.00
CA GLU A 41 -0.46 1.86 -5.50
C GLU A 41 -0.96 1.01 -6.67
N GLN A 42 -0.09 0.71 -7.64
CA GLN A 42 -0.43 -0.19 -8.74
C GLN A 42 -0.75 -1.61 -8.26
N SER A 43 -0.05 -2.10 -7.24
CA SER A 43 -0.30 -3.43 -6.70
C SER A 43 -1.66 -3.51 -5.99
N GLU A 44 -2.04 -2.48 -5.23
CA GLU A 44 -3.35 -2.38 -4.57
C GLU A 44 -4.48 -2.26 -5.59
N GLN A 45 -4.31 -1.40 -6.60
CA GLN A 45 -5.31 -1.25 -7.66
C GLN A 45 -5.47 -2.52 -8.49
N ARG A 46 -4.37 -3.23 -8.77
CA ARG A 46 -4.40 -4.53 -9.44
C ARG A 46 -5.13 -5.57 -8.60
N TYR A 47 -4.86 -5.62 -7.30
CA TYR A 47 -5.55 -6.53 -6.37
C TYR A 47 -7.07 -6.29 -6.36
N ALA A 48 -7.49 -5.04 -6.15
CA ALA A 48 -8.90 -4.65 -6.16
C ALA A 48 -9.60 -4.99 -7.48
N THR A 49 -8.89 -4.83 -8.60
CA THR A 49 -9.39 -5.19 -9.94
C THR A 49 -9.62 -6.71 -10.07
N VAL A 50 -8.68 -7.53 -9.59
CA VAL A 50 -8.80 -9.00 -9.65
C VAL A 50 -9.96 -9.50 -8.78
N VAL A 51 -10.08 -9.00 -7.55
CA VAL A 51 -11.20 -9.35 -6.65
C VAL A 51 -12.55 -8.96 -7.28
N SER A 52 -12.63 -7.75 -7.84
CA SER A 52 -13.84 -7.25 -8.49
C SER A 52 -14.21 -8.06 -9.73
N LEU A 53 -13.22 -8.46 -10.54
CA LEU A 53 -13.42 -9.31 -11.71
C LEU A 53 -13.96 -10.69 -11.31
N ALA A 54 -13.36 -11.32 -10.28
CA ALA A 54 -13.81 -12.63 -9.79
C ALA A 54 -15.22 -12.55 -9.16
N ALA A 55 -15.53 -11.47 -8.44
CA ALA A 55 -16.86 -11.24 -7.91
C ALA A 55 -17.89 -11.06 -9.03
N LEU A 56 -17.57 -10.29 -10.08
CA LEU A 56 -18.46 -10.09 -11.22
C LEU A 56 -18.69 -11.39 -12.01
N ASP A 57 -17.64 -12.14 -12.32
CA ASP A 57 -17.73 -13.41 -13.05
C ASP A 57 -18.60 -14.43 -12.30
N THR A 58 -18.43 -14.54 -10.98
CA THR A 58 -19.26 -15.44 -10.16
C THR A 58 -20.72 -14.98 -10.06
N LEU A 59 -20.99 -13.68 -10.06
CA LEU A 59 -22.35 -13.13 -10.11
C LEU A 59 -23.02 -13.40 -11.45
N GLU A 60 -22.32 -13.18 -12.56
CA GLU A 60 -22.83 -13.44 -13.92
C GLU A 60 -23.10 -14.94 -14.15
N ALA A 61 -22.32 -15.81 -13.52
CA ALA A 61 -22.55 -17.25 -13.48
C ALA A 61 -23.70 -17.70 -12.55
N GLY A 62 -24.38 -16.77 -11.88
CA GLY A 62 -25.46 -17.05 -10.92
C GLY A 62 -25.00 -17.68 -9.60
N GLN A 63 -23.69 -17.67 -9.31
CA GLN A 63 -23.08 -18.33 -8.15
C GLN A 63 -23.07 -17.40 -6.93
N LEU A 64 -24.25 -16.93 -6.52
CA LEU A 64 -24.41 -15.90 -5.48
C LEU A 64 -23.69 -16.24 -4.16
N ASP A 65 -23.78 -17.49 -3.69
CA ASP A 65 -23.14 -17.90 -2.43
C ASP A 65 -21.61 -17.91 -2.53
N LYS A 66 -21.07 -18.25 -3.70
CA LYS A 66 -19.64 -18.18 -3.96
C LYS A 66 -19.14 -16.74 -3.98
N THR A 67 -19.89 -15.82 -4.60
CA THR A 67 -19.58 -14.39 -4.55
C THR A 67 -19.58 -13.87 -3.11
N LYS A 68 -20.62 -14.19 -2.33
CA LYS A 68 -20.70 -13.80 -0.91
C LYS A 68 -19.52 -14.33 -0.11
N SER A 69 -19.13 -15.58 -0.31
CA SER A 69 -17.99 -16.19 0.36
C SER A 69 -16.67 -15.52 -0.04
N LEU A 70 -16.47 -15.23 -1.33
CA LEU A 70 -15.29 -14.53 -1.82
C LEU A 70 -15.17 -13.15 -1.16
N LEU A 71 -16.22 -12.32 -1.24
CA LEU A 71 -16.23 -10.98 -0.65
C LEU A 71 -16.10 -11.02 0.88
N ALA A 72 -16.75 -11.97 1.54
CA ALA A 72 -16.64 -12.16 2.99
C ALA A 72 -15.19 -12.45 3.42
N ARG A 73 -14.49 -13.29 2.66
CA ARG A 73 -13.08 -13.61 2.91
C ARG A 73 -12.18 -12.36 2.77
N GLU A 74 -12.39 -11.56 1.73
CA GLU A 74 -11.64 -10.32 1.52
C GLU A 74 -11.84 -9.32 2.67
N LEU A 75 -13.08 -9.14 3.12
CA LEU A 75 -13.39 -8.29 4.28
C LEU A 75 -12.75 -8.83 5.56
N ALA A 76 -12.72 -10.16 5.75
CA ALA A 76 -12.08 -10.77 6.91
C ALA A 76 -10.56 -10.57 6.93
N VAL A 77 -9.90 -10.68 5.76
CA VAL A 77 -8.46 -10.41 5.59
C VAL A 77 -8.15 -8.95 5.94
N TYR A 78 -8.91 -8.01 5.40
CA TYR A 78 -8.76 -6.59 5.73
C TYR A 78 -8.93 -6.36 7.24
N HIS A 79 -10.02 -6.87 7.81
CA HIS A 79 -10.33 -6.70 9.22
C HIS A 79 -9.18 -7.21 10.11
N HIS A 80 -8.64 -8.41 9.83
CA HIS A 80 -7.51 -8.93 10.62
C HIS A 80 -6.23 -8.12 10.48
N ALA A 81 -5.90 -7.66 9.28
CA ALA A 81 -4.66 -6.93 9.05
C ALA A 81 -4.67 -5.52 9.66
N PHE A 82 -5.84 -4.88 9.73
CA PHE A 82 -5.94 -3.44 9.97
C PHE A 82 -6.84 -3.03 11.13
N HIS A 83 -7.68 -3.90 11.70
CA HIS A 83 -8.63 -3.52 12.78
C HIS A 83 -7.94 -2.83 13.96
N GLU A 84 -6.82 -3.36 14.45
CA GLU A 84 -6.07 -2.75 15.57
C GLU A 84 -5.35 -1.45 15.17
N ARG A 85 -4.99 -1.32 13.88
CA ARG A 85 -4.26 -0.14 13.37
C ARG A 85 -5.18 1.01 12.99
N GLU A 86 -6.43 0.75 12.63
CA GLU A 86 -7.42 1.80 12.35
C GLU A 86 -7.67 2.70 13.56
N ALA A 87 -7.47 2.20 14.78
CA ALA A 87 -7.50 3.02 16.00
C ALA A 87 -6.47 4.17 15.98
N SER A 88 -5.36 3.99 15.25
CA SER A 88 -4.28 4.97 15.09
C SER A 88 -4.52 5.97 13.94
N PHE A 89 -5.50 5.73 13.07
CA PHE A 89 -5.81 6.58 11.91
C PHE A 89 -7.30 6.95 11.87
N PRO A 90 -7.72 8.01 12.57
CA PRO A 90 -9.13 8.39 12.72
C PRO A 90 -9.90 8.58 11.41
N GLU A 91 -9.22 9.03 10.35
CA GLU A 91 -9.84 9.22 9.04
C GLU A 91 -10.13 7.91 8.30
N GLN A 92 -9.52 6.79 8.72
CA GLN A 92 -9.69 5.45 8.16
C GLN A 92 -10.70 4.59 8.96
N GLN A 93 -11.21 5.07 10.10
CA GLN A 93 -12.10 4.35 11.05
C GLN A 93 -13.50 3.96 10.51
N ARG A 94 -13.72 3.97 9.20
CA ARG A 94 -15.03 3.67 8.64
C ARG A 94 -15.23 2.19 8.36
N LEU A 95 -14.17 1.44 8.08
CA LEU A 95 -14.33 0.10 7.51
C LEU A 95 -14.50 -0.97 8.56
N ALA A 96 -13.70 -1.01 9.64
CA ALA A 96 -13.86 -2.04 10.68
C ALA A 96 -15.27 -2.04 11.31
N PRO A 97 -15.85 -0.90 11.74
CA PRO A 97 -17.20 -0.88 12.32
C PRO A 97 -18.29 -1.30 11.30
N GLN A 98 -18.09 -1.00 10.01
CA GLN A 98 -19.02 -1.43 8.97
C GLN A 98 -18.95 -2.95 8.73
N ILE A 99 -17.75 -3.52 8.76
CA ILE A 99 -17.54 -4.97 8.67
C ILE A 99 -18.19 -5.67 9.87
N ASP A 100 -18.00 -5.14 11.08
CA ASP A 100 -18.64 -5.65 12.29
C ASP A 100 -20.17 -5.62 12.18
N ALA A 101 -20.74 -4.48 11.76
CA ALA A 101 -22.18 -4.34 11.59
C ALA A 101 -22.74 -5.29 10.51
N LEU A 102 -21.99 -5.51 9.43
CA LEU A 102 -22.38 -6.45 8.37
C LEU A 102 -22.29 -7.91 8.84
N SER A 103 -21.32 -8.24 9.70
CA SER A 103 -21.13 -9.59 10.25
C SER A 103 -22.33 -10.08 11.06
N ILE A 104 -23.08 -9.15 11.68
CA ILE A 104 -24.31 -9.46 12.42
C ILE A 104 -25.38 -10.03 11.48
N LYS A 105 -25.41 -9.56 10.22
CA LYS A 105 -26.43 -9.92 9.23
C LYS A 105 -25.98 -11.02 8.26
N SER A 106 -24.67 -11.18 8.08
CA SER A 106 -24.09 -12.14 7.13
C SER A 106 -23.40 -13.28 7.88
N ALA A 107 -24.04 -14.45 7.90
CA ALA A 107 -23.48 -15.67 8.50
C ALA A 107 -22.12 -16.04 7.86
N THR A 108 -22.02 -15.92 6.53
CA THR A 108 -20.78 -16.18 5.79
C THR A 108 -19.64 -15.26 6.22
N LEU A 109 -19.91 -13.96 6.41
CA LEU A 109 -18.90 -13.02 6.89
C LEU A 109 -18.46 -13.33 8.32
N LYS A 110 -19.43 -13.65 9.19
CA LYS A 110 -19.14 -14.04 10.57
C LYS A 110 -18.24 -15.28 10.64
N GLU A 111 -18.49 -16.28 9.81
CA GLU A 111 -17.66 -17.49 9.73
C GLU A 111 -16.23 -17.18 9.25
N GLU A 112 -16.09 -16.36 8.21
CA GLU A 112 -14.76 -15.99 7.68
C GLU A 112 -13.94 -15.16 8.67
N LEU A 113 -14.59 -14.22 9.39
CA LEU A 113 -13.94 -13.46 10.47
C LEU A 113 -13.41 -14.36 11.60
N GLN A 114 -14.12 -15.45 11.91
CA GLN A 114 -13.68 -16.42 12.92
C GLN A 114 -12.55 -17.34 12.42
N LYS A 115 -12.53 -17.66 11.13
CA LYS A 115 -11.49 -18.50 10.51
C LYS A 115 -10.15 -17.79 10.43
N ALA A 116 -10.16 -16.50 10.09
CA ALA A 116 -8.95 -15.68 9.98
C ALA A 116 -8.27 -15.41 11.35
N SER A 117 -9.00 -15.61 12.45
CA SER A 117 -8.51 -15.42 13.83
C SER A 117 -7.74 -16.62 14.39
N LYS A 118 -7.64 -17.73 13.65
CA LYS A 118 -6.85 -18.92 13.99
C LYS A 118 -5.58 -18.99 13.17
#